data_AF-N2JGP5-F1
#
_entry.id   AF-N2JGP5-F1
#
_cell.length_a   1.000
_cell.length_b   1.000
_cell.length_c   1.000
_cell.angle_alpha   90.00
_cell.angle_beta   90.00
_cell.angle_gamma   90.00
#
_symmetry.space_group_name_H-M   'P 1'
#
loop_
_entity.id
_entity.type
_entity.pdbx_description
1 polymer ?
#
loop_
_entity_poly.entity_id
_entity_poly.type
_entity_poly.pdbx_seq_one_letter_code
_entity_poly.pdbx_strand_id
1 'polypeptide(L)'
;MPDIDIHQDPFVQGLKERLPSDLKESFTEEQLQALKVAFGARQWGKHAIDLRATFKLWRWRYYCVFLVGRNRRDLSRRQHELSQMAKALVIAVFLLFSVAVGLVILYLIKSALNIDIFPNFSFGVWDWFKSQFN
;
A
#
# COMPACT_ATOMS: atom_id res chain seq x y z
N MET A 1 -7.09 -14.56 28.33
CA MET A 1 -8.12 -14.03 27.40
C MET A 1 -9.37 -13.94 28.24
N PRO A 2 -10.04 -12.78 28.36
CA PRO A 2 -11.18 -12.68 29.27
C PRO A 2 -12.24 -13.68 28.82
N ASP A 3 -12.83 -14.34 29.80
CA ASP A 3 -13.86 -15.37 29.69
C ASP A 3 -15.16 -14.74 29.16
N ILE A 4 -15.18 -14.44 27.86
CA ILE A 4 -16.41 -13.98 27.20
C ILE A 4 -17.23 -15.24 26.95
N ASP A 5 -18.38 -15.31 27.61
CA ASP A 5 -19.43 -16.28 27.37
C ASP A 5 -19.61 -16.47 25.85
N ILE A 6 -19.32 -17.67 25.34
CA ILE A 6 -19.36 -18.01 23.92
C ILE A 6 -20.79 -17.89 23.36
N HIS A 7 -21.82 -17.94 24.19
CA HIS A 7 -23.20 -17.66 23.77
C HIS A 7 -23.43 -16.19 23.38
N GLN A 8 -22.59 -15.27 23.86
CA GLN A 8 -22.61 -13.85 23.47
C GLN A 8 -21.78 -13.56 22.22
N ASP A 9 -21.10 -14.57 21.66
CA ASP A 9 -20.33 -14.40 20.45
C ASP A 9 -21.25 -14.18 19.22
N PRO A 10 -21.01 -13.13 18.40
CA PRO A 10 -21.83 -12.85 17.22
C PRO A 10 -21.90 -14.01 16.21
N PHE A 11 -20.83 -14.82 16.09
CA PHE A 11 -20.85 -16.01 15.25
C PHE A 11 -21.84 -17.04 15.78
N VAL A 12 -21.86 -17.26 17.09
CA VAL A 12 -22.73 -18.25 17.75
C VAL A 12 -24.19 -17.82 17.70
N GLN A 13 -24.47 -16.53 17.93
CA GLN A 13 -25.82 -15.98 17.79
C GLN A 13 -26.34 -16.15 16.35
N GLY A 14 -25.53 -15.77 15.36
CA GLY A 14 -25.89 -15.95 13.95
C GLY A 14 -26.07 -17.42 13.55
N LEU A 15 -25.27 -18.33 14.10
CA LEU A 15 -25.43 -19.76 13.89
C LEU A 15 -26.77 -20.25 14.46
N LYS A 16 -27.06 -19.94 15.73
CA LYS A 16 -28.30 -20.35 16.42
C LYS A 16 -29.57 -19.80 15.76
N GLU A 17 -29.54 -18.58 15.22
CA GLU A 17 -30.70 -18.00 14.51
C GLU A 17 -31.11 -18.78 13.26
N ARG A 18 -30.15 -19.43 12.60
CA ARG A 18 -30.38 -20.19 11.36
C ARG A 18 -30.79 -21.65 11.62
N LEU A 19 -30.69 -22.11 12.86
CA LEU A 19 -31.05 -23.46 13.25
C LEU A 19 -32.55 -23.58 13.53
N PRO A 20 -33.15 -24.75 13.25
CA PRO A 20 -34.46 -25.14 13.77
C PRO A 20 -34.53 -24.97 15.30
N SER A 21 -35.70 -24.63 15.84
CA SER A 21 -35.88 -24.28 17.26
C SER A 21 -35.45 -25.39 18.22
N ASP A 22 -35.61 -26.64 17.82
CA ASP A 22 -35.22 -27.84 18.56
C ASP A 22 -33.70 -28.04 18.66
N LEU A 23 -32.91 -27.42 17.76
CA LEU A 23 -31.46 -27.56 17.70
C LEU A 23 -30.68 -26.36 18.24
N LYS A 24 -31.36 -25.28 18.65
CA LYS A 24 -30.69 -24.04 19.09
C LYS A 24 -29.84 -24.24 20.34
N GLU A 25 -30.27 -25.12 21.23
CA GLU A 25 -29.60 -25.41 22.51
C GLU A 25 -28.98 -26.82 22.55
N SER A 26 -28.88 -27.50 21.40
CA SER A 26 -28.31 -28.86 21.34
C SER A 26 -26.77 -28.89 21.29
N PHE A 27 -26.13 -27.74 21.08
CA PHE A 27 -24.68 -27.64 20.95
C PHE A 27 -24.02 -27.37 22.29
N THR A 28 -22.95 -28.10 22.60
CA THR A 28 -22.11 -27.79 23.76
C THR A 28 -21.15 -26.65 23.46
N GLU A 29 -20.61 -26.05 24.51
CA GLU A 29 -19.64 -24.96 24.42
C GLU A 29 -18.39 -25.36 23.64
N GLU A 30 -17.89 -26.59 23.85
CA GLU A 30 -16.73 -27.12 23.12
C GLU A 30 -17.05 -27.30 21.63
N GLN A 31 -18.26 -27.73 21.30
CA GLN A 31 -18.72 -27.86 19.91
C GLN A 31 -18.83 -26.49 19.24
N LEU A 32 -19.39 -25.49 19.93
CA LEU A 32 -19.48 -24.11 19.45
C LEU A 32 -18.08 -23.51 19.23
N GLN A 33 -17.14 -23.78 20.14
CA GLN A 33 -15.75 -23.34 20.02
C GLN A 33 -15.06 -23.99 18.81
N ALA A 34 -15.23 -25.31 18.64
CA ALA A 34 -14.68 -26.05 17.51
C ALA A 34 -15.24 -25.56 16.18
N LEU A 35 -16.56 -25.32 16.10
CA LEU A 35 -17.21 -24.73 14.94
C LEU A 35 -16.67 -23.33 14.64
N LYS A 36 -16.54 -22.47 15.65
CA LYS A 36 -15.98 -21.12 15.48
C LYS A 36 -14.56 -21.16 14.90
N VAL A 37 -13.74 -22.10 15.34
CA VAL A 37 -12.39 -22.31 14.80
C VAL A 37 -12.44 -22.86 13.37
N ALA A 38 -13.25 -23.89 13.11
CA ALA A 38 -13.36 -24.56 11.81
C ALA A 38 -13.90 -23.63 10.71
N PHE A 39 -14.89 -22.78 11.03
CA PHE A 39 -15.45 -21.80 10.11
C PHE A 39 -14.58 -20.54 9.97
N GLY A 40 -13.41 -20.50 10.61
CA GLY A 40 -12.51 -19.35 10.54
C GLY A 40 -13.12 -18.08 11.15
N ALA A 41 -14.13 -18.22 12.02
CA ALA A 41 -14.81 -17.12 12.71
C ALA A 41 -13.95 -16.49 13.82
N ARG A 42 -12.62 -16.50 13.64
CA ARG A 42 -11.72 -15.55 14.30
C ARG A 42 -12.09 -14.18 13.76
N GLN A 43 -12.90 -13.44 14.54
CA GLN A 43 -13.26 -12.03 14.32
C GLN A 43 -13.03 -11.61 12.88
N TRP A 44 -14.03 -11.84 12.00
CA TRP A 44 -13.98 -11.42 10.60
C TRP A 44 -13.41 -10.01 10.57
N GLY A 45 -12.14 -9.92 10.21
CA GLY A 45 -11.34 -8.75 10.54
C GLY A 45 -11.95 -7.60 9.79
N LYS A 46 -12.51 -6.62 10.52
CA LYS A 46 -13.03 -5.34 10.03
C LYS A 46 -12.47 -5.06 8.62
N HIS A 47 -13.22 -5.41 7.57
CA HIS A 47 -12.85 -4.94 6.25
C HIS A 47 -12.99 -3.43 6.32
N ALA A 48 -11.91 -2.71 6.00
CA ALA A 48 -11.85 -1.28 6.22
C ALA A 48 -12.96 -0.59 5.44
N ILE A 49 -13.29 -1.08 4.24
CA ILE A 49 -14.44 -0.68 3.42
C ILE A 49 -14.89 -1.87 2.55
N ASP A 50 -16.15 -2.32 2.69
CA ASP A 50 -16.86 -3.21 1.75
C ASP A 50 -18.07 -2.45 1.18
N LEU A 51 -17.95 -1.95 -0.05
CA LEU A 51 -19.02 -1.26 -0.75
C LEU A 51 -19.60 -2.18 -1.82
N ARG A 52 -20.87 -2.53 -1.68
CA ARG A 52 -21.59 -3.36 -2.66
C ARG A 52 -22.70 -2.53 -3.26
N ALA A 53 -22.53 -2.16 -4.52
CA ALA A 53 -23.52 -1.41 -5.27
C ALA A 53 -24.20 -2.34 -6.28
N THR A 54 -25.53 -2.34 -6.28
CA THR A 54 -26.31 -2.95 -7.36
C THR A 54 -27.09 -1.85 -8.03
N PHE A 55 -26.89 -1.64 -9.32
CA PHE A 55 -27.68 -0.69 -10.09
C PHE A 55 -28.25 -1.34 -11.34
N LYS A 56 -29.44 -0.89 -11.70
CA LYS A 56 -30.17 -1.39 -12.86
C LYS A 56 -30.01 -0.37 -13.97
N LEU A 57 -29.42 -0.79 -15.09
CA LEU A 57 -29.33 0.04 -16.29
C LEU A 57 -30.14 -0.64 -17.40
N TRP A 58 -31.25 0.01 -17.76
CA TRP A 58 -32.22 -0.50 -18.74
C TRP A 58 -32.77 -1.88 -18.37
N ARG A 59 -32.37 -2.92 -19.12
CA ARG A 59 -32.83 -4.31 -18.94
C ARG A 59 -31.86 -5.18 -18.12
N TRP A 60 -30.69 -4.65 -17.79
CA TRP A 60 -29.61 -5.40 -17.15
C TRP A 60 -29.37 -4.92 -15.72
N ARG A 61 -28.99 -5.84 -14.85
CA ARG A 61 -28.61 -5.57 -13.46
C ARG A 61 -27.11 -5.74 -13.35
N TYR A 62 -26.44 -4.70 -12.90
CA TYR A 62 -25.00 -4.70 -12.69
C TYR A 62 -24.72 -4.78 -11.19
N TYR A 63 -23.78 -5.63 -10.83
CA TYR A 63 -23.30 -5.80 -9.48
C TYR A 63 -21.84 -5.35 -9.41
N CYS A 64 -21.56 -4.41 -8.52
CA CYS A 64 -20.24 -3.86 -8.29
C CYS A 64 -19.84 -4.09 -6.83
N VAL A 65 -18.64 -4.65 -6.62
CA VAL A 65 -18.04 -4.85 -5.30
C VAL A 65 -16.75 -4.08 -5.25
N PHE A 66 -16.65 -3.18 -4.27
CA PHE A 66 -15.45 -2.44 -3.97
C PHE A 66 -14.93 -2.87 -2.60
N LEU A 67 -13.84 -3.63 -2.60
CA LEU A 67 -13.22 -4.16 -1.40
C LEU A 67 -11.88 -3.46 -1.16
N VAL A 68 -11.75 -2.74 -0.05
CA VAL A 68 -10.49 -2.10 0.35
C VAL A 68 -10.08 -2.62 1.71
N GLY A 69 -8.86 -3.15 1.77
CA GLY A 69 -8.29 -3.72 2.98
C GLY A 69 -6.78 -3.80 2.92
N ARG A 70 -6.15 -3.82 4.10
CA ARG A 70 -4.71 -4.00 4.22
C ARG A 70 -4.34 -5.40 3.72
N ASN A 71 -3.57 -5.46 2.64
CA ASN A 71 -3.08 -6.73 2.11
C ASN A 71 -2.09 -7.33 3.13
N ARG A 72 -2.48 -8.44 3.76
CA ARG A 72 -1.64 -9.19 4.74
C ARG A 72 -0.92 -10.39 4.10
N ARG A 73 -1.04 -10.56 2.79
CA ARG A 73 -0.33 -11.61 2.04
C ARG A 73 1.09 -11.13 1.76
N ASP A 74 2.05 -12.04 1.86
CA ASP A 74 3.40 -11.79 1.34
C ASP A 74 3.29 -11.33 -0.12
N LEU A 75 4.04 -10.29 -0.46
CA LEU A 75 4.04 -9.71 -1.79
C LEU A 75 4.28 -10.82 -2.81
N SER A 76 3.44 -10.88 -3.85
CA SER A 76 3.65 -11.84 -4.94
C SER A 76 5.04 -11.59 -5.53
N ARG A 77 5.74 -12.64 -6.02
CA ARG A 77 7.10 -12.53 -6.58
C ARG A 77 7.23 -11.38 -7.59
N ARG A 78 6.20 -11.20 -8.44
CA ARG A 78 6.11 -10.07 -9.39
C ARG A 78 6.05 -8.68 -8.72
N GLN A 79 5.36 -8.55 -7.59
CA GLN A 79 5.30 -7.29 -6.85
C GLN A 79 6.63 -6.97 -6.17
N HIS A 80 7.34 -8.00 -5.70
CA HIS A 80 8.71 -7.85 -5.21
C HIS A 80 9.66 -7.39 -6.31
N GLU A 81 9.59 -7.98 -7.51
CA GLU A 81 10.40 -7.57 -8.67
C GLU A 81 10.10 -6.12 -9.08
N LEU A 82 8.83 -5.75 -9.22
CA LEU A 82 8.44 -4.37 -9.55
C LEU A 82 8.89 -3.37 -8.48
N SER A 83 8.79 -3.71 -7.19
CA SER A 83 9.27 -2.84 -6.11
C SER A 83 10.80 -2.68 -6.15
N GLN A 84 11.54 -3.75 -6.43
CA GLN A 84 13.00 -3.69 -6.57
C GLN A 84 13.43 -2.86 -7.79
N MET A 85 12.75 -3.02 -8.92
CA MET A 85 12.99 -2.20 -10.11
C MET A 85 12.71 -0.71 -9.85
N ALA A 86 11.60 -0.39 -9.18
CA ALA A 86 11.28 0.98 -8.82
C ALA A 86 12.34 1.59 -7.88
N LYS A 87 12.81 0.83 -6.88
CA LYS A 87 13.90 1.27 -5.99
C LYS A 87 15.19 1.51 -6.74
N ALA A 88 15.59 0.59 -7.62
CA ALA A 88 16.78 0.74 -8.45
C ALA A 88 16.70 1.98 -9.34
N LEU A 89 15.53 2.24 -9.95
CA LEU A 89 15.31 3.43 -10.78
C LEU A 89 15.44 4.73 -9.97
N VAL A 90 14.85 4.80 -8.79
CA VAL A 90 14.96 5.97 -7.90
C VAL A 90 16.43 6.22 -7.52
N ILE A 91 17.16 5.17 -7.15
CA ILE A 91 18.59 5.28 -6.81
C ILE A 91 19.39 5.75 -8.02
N ALA A 92 19.15 5.19 -9.20
CA ALA A 92 19.86 5.58 -10.42
C ALA A 92 19.63 7.06 -10.78
N VAL A 93 18.38 7.53 -10.71
CA VAL A 93 18.04 8.94 -10.96
C VAL A 93 18.70 9.85 -9.92
N PHE A 94 18.68 9.47 -8.65
CA PHE A 94 19.32 10.24 -7.58
C PHE A 94 20.84 10.36 -7.77
N LEU A 95 21.50 9.27 -8.16
CA LEU A 95 22.95 9.27 -8.44
C LEU A 95 23.28 10.12 -9.67
N LEU A 96 22.52 9.99 -10.76
CA LEU A 96 22.70 10.81 -11.95
C LEU A 96 22.53 12.30 -11.65
N PHE A 97 21.49 12.66 -10.89
CA PHE A 97 21.27 14.02 -10.44
C PHE A 97 22.43 14.53 -9.57
N SER A 98 22.90 13.72 -8.62
CA SER A 98 24.02 14.09 -7.75
C SER A 98 25.32 14.31 -8.53
N VAL A 99 25.60 13.47 -9.54
CA VAL A 99 26.75 13.65 -10.44
C VAL A 99 26.60 14.93 -11.26
N ALA A 100 25.43 15.18 -11.84
CA ALA A 100 25.18 16.39 -12.61
C ALA A 100 25.37 17.66 -11.76
N VAL A 101 24.82 17.69 -10.55
CA VAL A 101 25.01 18.80 -9.60
C VAL A 101 26.49 18.95 -9.22
N GLY A 102 27.18 17.85 -8.94
CA GLY A 102 28.61 17.86 -8.64
C GLY A 102 29.44 18.46 -9.78
N LEU A 103 29.16 18.09 -11.03
CA LEU A 103 29.82 18.65 -12.21
C LEU A 103 29.53 20.14 -12.36
N VAL A 104 28.31 20.60 -12.11
CA VAL A 104 27.96 22.03 -12.12
C VAL A 104 28.75 22.79 -11.05
N ILE A 105 28.82 22.26 -9.82
CA ILE A 105 29.59 22.89 -8.74
C ILE A 105 31.08 22.96 -9.10
N LEU A 106 31.66 21.86 -9.58
CA LEU A 106 33.06 21.84 -10.02
C LEU A 106 33.32 22.83 -11.16
N TYR A 107 32.40 22.95 -12.11
CA TYR A 107 32.47 23.95 -13.18
C TYR A 107 32.44 25.38 -12.64
N LEU A 108 31.57 25.68 -11.68
CA LEU A 108 31.49 27.00 -11.04
C LEU A 108 32.77 27.33 -10.27
N ILE A 109 33.32 26.37 -9.51
CA ILE A 109 34.61 26.53 -8.79
C ILE A 109 35.74 26.78 -9.80
N LYS A 110 35.84 25.99 -10.86
CA LYS A 110 36.81 26.20 -11.95
C LYS A 110 36.69 27.61 -12.53
N SER A 111 35.46 28.04 -12.81
CA SER A 111 35.19 29.35 -13.39
C SER A 111 35.50 30.52 -12.43
N ALA A 112 35.33 30.32 -11.13
CA ALA A 112 35.68 31.31 -10.10
C ALA A 112 37.20 31.42 -9.88
N LEU A 113 37.94 30.31 -10.04
CA LEU A 113 39.40 30.27 -9.93
C LEU A 113 40.14 30.80 -11.18
N ASN A 114 39.40 31.20 -12.22
CA ASN A 114 39.95 31.73 -13.47
C ASN A 114 40.93 30.78 -14.19
N ILE A 115 40.80 29.46 -13.95
CA ILE A 115 41.65 28.44 -14.59
C ILE A 115 41.12 28.20 -16.01
N ASP A 116 41.84 28.66 -17.02
CA ASP A 116 41.51 28.49 -18.44
C ASP A 116 42.03 27.15 -18.99
N ILE A 117 41.15 26.14 -19.03
CA ILE A 117 41.41 24.84 -19.66
C ILE A 117 41.08 24.88 -21.16
N PHE A 118 40.17 25.76 -21.57
CA PHE A 118 39.80 26.00 -22.97
C PHE A 118 39.78 27.50 -23.25
N PRO A 119 40.79 28.07 -23.93
CA PRO A 119 40.76 29.47 -24.30
C PRO A 119 39.60 29.69 -25.29
N ASN A 120 38.70 30.63 -24.95
CA ASN A 120 37.54 31.09 -25.73
C ASN A 120 36.26 30.23 -25.73
N PHE A 121 36.10 29.25 -24.83
CA PHE A 121 34.83 28.52 -24.69
C PHE A 121 34.33 28.49 -23.25
N SER A 122 33.18 29.12 -22.99
CA SER A 122 32.48 29.09 -21.70
C SER A 122 31.02 28.71 -21.93
N PHE A 123 30.46 27.90 -21.02
CA PHE A 123 29.08 27.41 -21.08
C PHE A 123 28.03 28.47 -20.67
N GLY A 124 28.44 29.69 -20.30
CA GLY A 124 27.53 30.79 -19.89
C GLY A 124 26.84 30.64 -18.52
N VAL A 125 26.92 29.46 -17.88
CA VAL A 125 26.32 29.18 -16.56
C VAL A 125 26.86 30.09 -15.45
N TRP A 126 28.14 30.48 -15.53
CA TRP A 126 28.79 31.37 -14.56
C TRP A 126 28.28 32.80 -14.64
N ASP A 127 28.03 33.31 -15.85
CA ASP A 127 27.51 34.67 -16.05
C ASP A 127 26.05 34.76 -15.61
N TRP A 128 25.25 33.71 -15.89
CA TRP A 128 23.91 33.58 -15.30
C TRP A 128 23.94 33.55 -13.78
N PHE A 129 24.84 32.76 -13.16
CA PHE A 129 24.95 32.70 -11.70
C PHE A 129 25.31 34.07 -11.09
N LYS A 130 26.33 34.76 -11.63
CA LYS A 130 26.71 36.11 -11.17
C LYS A 130 25.57 37.11 -11.28
N SER A 131 24.72 37.01 -12.30
CA SER A 131 23.54 37.88 -12.46
C SER A 131 22.48 37.73 -11.37
N GLN A 132 22.48 36.63 -10.60
CA GLN A 132 21.53 36.42 -9.50
C GLN A 132 21.97 37.10 -8.20
N PHE A 133 23.22 37.57 -8.11
CA PHE A 133 23.81 38.20 -6.91
C PHE A 133 24.18 39.68 -7.11
N ASN A 134 23.74 40.28 -8.22
CA ASN A 134 24.01 41.66 -8.63
C ASN A 134 22.68 42.40 -8.84
#